data_AF-A0A7I7U7D8-F1
#
_entry.id   AF-A0A7I7U7D8-F1
#
_cell.length_a   1.000
_cell.length_b   1.000
_cell.length_c   1.000
_cell.angle_alpha   90.00
_cell.angle_beta   90.00
_cell.angle_gamma   90.00
#
_symmetry.space_group_name_H-M   'P 1'
#
loop_
_entity.id
_entity.type
_entity.pdbx_description
1 polymer ?
#
loop_
_entity_poly.entity_id
_entity_poly.type
_entity_poly.pdbx_seq_one_letter_code
_entity_poly.pdbx_strand_id
1 'polypeptide(L)'
;MRTLIDFDDAPVFAIPTETGVREGVLLDGPQGWGEFCPPPDADDAGAALWLTAAMEPSTVGWPDVWRGRVPVSEGRSRPIVVIDDVDDAVARIAALGSVELVELVCRTPQDAAAVRARVGVPVAADAALLAADRACADVVVLRCGPLGGVRRALRRAERLALPAVVDFTGTTSIGLAADVALAAALPELPYACGPVPPWLHDADIVSAARSLVPADGFLPAAPMPAAPDPERLARFQVTDPETTARCRGLLHRAAALL
;
A
#
# COMPACT_ATOMS: atom_id res chain seq x y z
N MET A 1 -19.14 21.37 -1.02
CA MET A 1 -18.63 20.23 -0.23
C MET A 1 -19.63 19.11 -0.38
N ARG A 2 -19.26 17.97 -0.97
CA ARG A 2 -20.15 16.82 -1.10
C ARG A 2 -20.46 16.27 0.29
N THR A 3 -21.72 15.92 0.55
CA THR A 3 -22.17 15.35 1.84
C THR A 3 -21.87 13.85 1.95
N LEU A 4 -21.75 13.16 0.82
CA LEU A 4 -21.49 11.73 0.71
C LEU A 4 -20.58 11.47 -0.50
N ILE A 5 -19.87 10.34 -0.49
CA ILE A 5 -19.10 9.89 -1.67
C ILE A 5 -20.10 9.36 -2.71
N ASP A 6 -19.95 9.84 -3.93
CA ASP A 6 -20.74 9.38 -5.08
C ASP A 6 -19.96 8.28 -5.82
N PHE A 7 -20.39 7.04 -5.68
CA PHE A 7 -19.76 5.88 -6.32
C PHE A 7 -20.17 5.71 -7.78
N ASP A 8 -21.32 6.24 -8.19
CA ASP A 8 -21.85 6.04 -9.53
C ASP A 8 -21.15 6.93 -10.55
N ASP A 9 -20.76 8.14 -10.13
CA ASP A 9 -20.01 9.07 -10.97
C ASP A 9 -18.51 9.14 -10.62
N ALA A 10 -18.03 8.24 -9.76
CA ALA A 10 -16.62 8.17 -9.38
C ALA A 10 -15.73 7.96 -10.62
N PRO A 11 -14.69 8.79 -10.84
CA PRO A 11 -13.78 8.63 -11.97
C PRO A 11 -13.01 7.31 -11.88
N VAL A 12 -13.05 6.54 -12.97
CA VAL A 12 -12.21 5.35 -13.16
C VAL A 12 -10.99 5.75 -13.96
N PHE A 13 -9.81 5.30 -13.53
CA PHE A 13 -8.55 5.56 -14.23
C PHE A 13 -7.85 4.26 -14.58
N ALA A 14 -6.96 4.35 -15.56
CA ALA A 14 -6.05 3.28 -15.98
C ALA A 14 -4.68 3.89 -16.29
N ILE A 15 -3.66 3.50 -15.52
CA ILE A 15 -2.29 3.96 -15.70
C ILE A 15 -1.43 2.82 -16.25
N PRO A 16 -0.68 3.04 -17.34
CA PRO A 16 0.30 2.06 -17.79
C PRO A 16 1.47 1.96 -16.79
N THR A 17 1.87 0.74 -16.50
CA THR A 17 3.00 0.38 -15.63
C THR A 17 3.91 -0.60 -16.38
N GLU A 18 5.09 -0.88 -15.84
CA GLU A 18 6.02 -1.85 -16.43
C GLU A 18 5.44 -3.27 -16.51
N THR A 19 4.53 -3.62 -15.60
CA THR A 19 3.95 -4.97 -15.48
C THR A 19 2.52 -5.07 -16.03
N GLY A 20 2.00 -4.01 -16.66
CA GLY A 20 0.63 -3.99 -17.19
C GLY A 20 -0.10 -2.69 -16.87
N VAL A 21 -1.42 -2.74 -16.72
CA VAL A 21 -2.24 -1.56 -16.44
C VAL A 21 -2.69 -1.58 -14.98
N ARG A 22 -2.54 -0.45 -14.29
CA ARG A 22 -3.11 -0.23 -12.96
C ARG A 22 -4.42 0.53 -13.07
N GLU A 23 -5.51 -0.14 -12.76
CA GLU A 23 -6.86 0.43 -12.78
C GLU A 23 -7.35 0.74 -11.37
N GLY A 24 -8.05 1.84 -11.20
CA GLY A 24 -8.63 2.20 -9.91
C GLY A 24 -9.75 3.21 -10.03
N VAL A 25 -10.37 3.50 -8.89
CA VAL A 25 -11.47 4.47 -8.78
C VAL A 25 -11.08 5.57 -7.79
N LEU A 26 -11.28 6.83 -8.17
CA LEU A 26 -11.05 7.98 -7.29
C LEU A 26 -12.32 8.28 -6.50
N LEU A 27 -12.16 8.42 -5.18
CA LEU A 27 -13.25 8.72 -4.26
C LEU A 27 -13.14 10.17 -3.80
N ASP A 28 -14.08 11.01 -4.22
CA ASP A 28 -14.22 12.40 -3.78
C ASP A 28 -15.22 12.46 -2.61
N GLY A 29 -14.70 12.71 -1.40
CA GLY A 29 -15.48 12.81 -0.18
C GLY A 29 -15.37 14.18 0.49
N PRO A 30 -16.11 14.41 1.59
CA PRO A 30 -16.18 15.71 2.27
C PRO A 30 -14.83 16.25 2.78
N GLN A 31 -13.86 15.37 3.05
CA GLN A 31 -12.54 15.74 3.58
C GLN A 31 -11.43 15.68 2.52
N GLY A 32 -11.72 15.21 1.31
CA GLY A 32 -10.74 15.14 0.23
C GLY A 32 -10.86 13.87 -0.61
N TRP A 33 -9.73 13.46 -1.17
CA TRP A 33 -9.67 12.38 -2.13
C TRP A 33 -9.12 11.09 -1.52
N GLY A 34 -9.54 9.96 -2.07
CA GLY A 34 -8.96 8.65 -1.83
C GLY A 34 -8.92 7.81 -3.10
N GLU A 35 -8.17 6.71 -3.07
CA GLU A 35 -7.98 5.83 -4.21
C GLU A 35 -8.36 4.40 -3.85
N PHE A 36 -9.37 3.88 -4.55
CA PHE A 36 -9.78 2.48 -4.47
C PHE A 36 -9.13 1.69 -5.60
N CYS A 37 -8.11 0.91 -5.27
CA CYS A 37 -7.27 0.22 -6.26
C CYS A 37 -6.80 -1.17 -5.75
N PRO A 38 -7.73 -2.07 -5.39
CA PRO A 38 -7.39 -3.42 -4.93
C PRO A 38 -6.65 -4.22 -6.02
N PRO A 39 -5.83 -5.21 -5.65
CA PRO A 39 -5.16 -6.05 -6.64
C PRO A 39 -6.19 -6.90 -7.41
N PRO A 40 -5.87 -7.35 -8.64
CA PRO A 40 -6.82 -8.04 -9.52
C PRO A 40 -7.42 -9.33 -8.96
N ASP A 41 -6.72 -9.98 -8.03
CA ASP A 41 -7.11 -11.23 -7.38
C ASP A 41 -7.83 -11.02 -6.03
N ALA A 42 -8.07 -9.77 -5.63
CA ALA A 42 -8.84 -9.49 -4.41
C ALA A 42 -10.27 -10.01 -4.52
N ASP A 43 -10.70 -10.76 -3.50
CA ASP A 43 -12.11 -11.05 -3.30
C ASP A 43 -12.88 -9.83 -2.77
N ASP A 44 -14.21 -9.92 -2.67
CA ASP A 44 -15.03 -8.79 -2.26
C ASP A 44 -14.69 -8.31 -0.83
N ALA A 45 -14.27 -9.22 0.07
CA ALA A 45 -13.87 -8.89 1.43
C ALA A 45 -12.53 -8.14 1.48
N GLY A 46 -11.54 -8.57 0.69
CA GLY A 46 -10.29 -7.86 0.48
C GLY A 46 -10.54 -6.50 -0.13
N ALA A 47 -11.39 -6.41 -1.15
CA ALA A 47 -11.79 -5.15 -1.74
C ALA A 47 -12.48 -4.21 -0.72
N ALA A 48 -13.31 -4.72 0.19
CA ALA A 48 -13.91 -3.90 1.26
C ALA A 48 -12.87 -3.27 2.18
N LEU A 49 -11.74 -3.94 2.45
CA LEU A 49 -10.62 -3.34 3.19
C LEU A 49 -9.99 -2.20 2.39
N TRP A 50 -9.71 -2.41 1.11
CA TRP A 50 -9.20 -1.36 0.23
C TRP A 50 -10.15 -0.16 0.13
N LEU A 51 -11.46 -0.40 0.10
CA LEU A 51 -12.46 0.66 0.13
C LEU A 51 -12.44 1.41 1.46
N THR A 52 -12.33 0.71 2.59
CA THR A 52 -12.16 1.35 3.90
C THR A 52 -10.93 2.26 3.93
N ALA A 53 -9.81 1.80 3.37
CA ALA A 53 -8.58 2.57 3.27
C ALA A 53 -8.76 3.83 2.40
N ALA A 54 -9.44 3.71 1.26
CA ALA A 54 -9.72 4.81 0.34
C ALA A 54 -10.73 5.83 0.92
N MET A 55 -11.68 5.38 1.74
CA MET A 55 -12.66 6.25 2.40
C MET A 55 -12.05 7.07 3.53
N GLU A 56 -11.01 6.57 4.20
CA GLU A 56 -10.42 7.24 5.36
C GLU A 56 -9.94 8.68 5.07
N PRO A 57 -9.09 8.94 4.06
CA PRO A 57 -8.68 10.31 3.74
C PRO A 57 -9.81 11.15 3.13
N SER A 58 -10.80 10.54 2.49
CA SER A 58 -11.90 11.27 1.85
C SER A 58 -13.02 11.66 2.80
N THR A 59 -13.11 11.05 3.99
CA THR A 59 -14.23 11.29 4.93
C THR A 59 -13.82 11.72 6.33
N VAL A 60 -12.65 11.30 6.83
CA VAL A 60 -12.21 11.57 8.21
C VAL A 60 -10.84 12.25 8.26
N GLY A 61 -9.95 11.94 7.31
CA GLY A 61 -8.53 12.31 7.36
C GLY A 61 -7.72 11.33 8.21
N TRP A 62 -6.40 11.48 8.21
CA TRP A 62 -5.48 10.58 8.93
C TRP A 62 -5.20 11.04 10.37
N PRO A 63 -4.65 10.15 11.23
CA PRO A 63 -4.11 10.55 12.54
C PRO A 63 -2.95 11.53 12.44
N ASP A 64 -2.63 12.17 13.57
CA ASP A 64 -1.43 13.00 13.70
C ASP A 64 -0.15 12.19 13.43
N VAL A 65 0.81 12.84 12.79
CA VAL A 65 2.07 12.23 12.37
C VAL A 65 3.21 12.58 13.34
N TRP A 66 4.17 11.67 13.48
CA TRP A 66 5.40 11.89 14.24
C TRP A 66 6.48 12.63 13.43
N ARG A 67 6.35 12.64 12.10
CA ARG A 67 7.35 13.18 11.17
C ARG A 67 6.71 13.76 9.91
N GLY A 68 7.30 14.84 9.38
CA GLY A 68 6.84 15.51 8.15
C GLY A 68 7.39 14.92 6.85
N ARG A 69 8.31 13.95 6.91
CA ARG A 69 8.83 13.20 5.76
C ARG A 69 9.18 11.78 6.17
N VAL A 70 9.10 10.84 5.23
CA VAL A 70 9.40 9.41 5.45
C VAL A 70 10.55 8.97 4.53
N PRO A 71 11.54 8.21 5.04
CA PRO A 71 12.60 7.65 4.22
C PRO A 71 12.02 6.59 3.28
N VAL A 72 12.48 6.59 2.03
CA VAL A 72 12.06 5.62 1.01
C VAL A 72 13.27 5.02 0.31
N SER A 73 13.16 3.75 -0.07
CA SER A 73 14.20 3.08 -0.85
C SER A 73 14.10 3.54 -2.32
N GLU A 74 15.08 4.31 -2.79
CA GLU A 74 15.21 4.64 -4.21
C GLU A 74 15.80 3.44 -4.98
N GLY A 75 15.01 2.87 -5.90
CA GLY A 75 15.50 1.91 -6.90
C GLY A 75 15.94 0.53 -6.40
N ARG A 76 15.91 0.25 -5.09
CA ARG A 76 16.23 -1.06 -4.52
C ARG A 76 15.06 -1.60 -3.71
N SER A 77 14.28 -2.47 -4.34
CA SER A 77 13.26 -3.25 -3.63
C SER A 77 13.94 -4.12 -2.57
N ARG A 78 13.32 -4.19 -1.39
CA ARG A 78 13.70 -5.18 -0.37
C ARG A 78 13.60 -6.57 -1.01
N PRO A 79 14.55 -7.49 -0.74
CA PRO A 79 14.45 -8.85 -1.25
C PRO A 79 13.19 -9.53 -0.70
N ILE A 80 12.38 -10.05 -1.61
CA ILE A 80 11.20 -10.86 -1.30
C ILE A 80 11.50 -12.30 -1.68
N VAL A 81 11.32 -13.23 -0.75
CA VAL A 81 11.51 -14.66 -0.96
C VAL A 81 10.19 -15.37 -0.75
N VAL A 82 9.63 -15.88 -1.84
CA VAL A 82 8.46 -16.76 -1.81
C VAL A 82 8.92 -18.16 -1.37
N ILE A 83 8.24 -18.73 -0.38
CA ILE A 83 8.54 -20.04 0.19
C ILE A 83 7.56 -21.07 -0.36
N ASP A 84 8.06 -21.89 -1.26
CA ASP A 84 7.44 -23.17 -1.64
C ASP A 84 8.15 -24.35 -0.94
N ASP A 85 9.45 -24.21 -0.68
CA ASP A 85 10.30 -25.15 0.05
C ASP A 85 11.25 -24.38 0.99
N VAL A 86 11.39 -24.86 2.22
CA VAL A 86 12.18 -24.18 3.27
C VAL A 86 13.68 -24.23 2.98
N ASP A 87 14.18 -25.35 2.46
CA ASP A 87 15.61 -25.52 2.17
C ASP A 87 16.03 -24.61 1.00
N ASP A 88 15.22 -24.54 -0.06
CA ASP A 88 15.44 -23.62 -1.18
C ASP A 88 15.41 -22.16 -0.72
N ALA A 89 14.42 -21.77 0.09
CA ALA A 89 14.31 -20.41 0.60
C ALA A 89 15.55 -20.00 1.42
N VAL A 90 16.03 -20.87 2.31
CA VAL A 90 17.25 -20.63 3.10
C VAL A 90 18.47 -20.47 2.18
N ALA A 91 18.62 -21.33 1.17
CA ALA A 91 19.72 -21.25 0.22
C ALA A 91 19.68 -19.94 -0.59
N ARG A 92 18.50 -19.51 -1.05
CA ARG A 92 18.29 -18.25 -1.76
C ARG A 92 18.62 -17.04 -0.89
N ILE A 93 18.23 -17.06 0.38
CA ILE A 93 18.56 -15.99 1.33
C ILE A 93 20.07 -15.91 1.55
N ALA A 94 20.75 -17.05 1.72
CA ALA A 94 22.20 -17.08 1.87
C ALA A 94 22.93 -16.51 0.63
N ALA A 95 22.36 -16.67 -0.57
CA ALA A 95 22.92 -16.16 -1.82
C ALA A 95 22.74 -14.64 -2.02
N LEU A 96 21.86 -13.97 -1.25
CA LEU A 96 21.65 -12.51 -1.35
C LEU A 96 22.85 -11.69 -0.85
N GLY A 97 23.75 -12.30 -0.06
CA GLY A 97 24.84 -11.60 0.60
C GLY A 97 24.34 -10.74 1.77
N SER A 98 24.99 -9.59 1.99
CA SER A 98 24.60 -8.68 3.08
C SER A 98 23.40 -7.83 2.69
N VAL A 99 22.26 -8.10 3.33
CA VAL A 99 21.03 -7.31 3.25
C VAL A 99 20.51 -7.04 4.67
N GLU A 100 19.79 -5.94 4.85
CA GLU A 100 19.30 -5.51 6.17
C GLU A 100 18.11 -6.34 6.66
N LEU A 101 17.26 -6.77 5.72
CA LEU A 101 15.98 -7.43 5.97
C LEU A 101 15.59 -8.25 4.73
N VAL A 102 14.92 -9.37 4.93
CA VAL A 102 14.24 -10.14 3.86
C VAL A 102 12.77 -10.27 4.20
N GLU A 103 11.89 -10.00 3.25
CA GLU A 103 10.47 -10.33 3.40
C GLU A 103 10.20 -11.76 2.91
N LEU A 104 9.49 -12.53 3.72
CA LEU A 104 9.02 -13.86 3.36
C LEU A 104 7.55 -13.80 2.95
N VAL A 105 7.25 -14.46 1.83
CA VAL A 105 5.88 -14.70 1.37
C VAL A 105 5.65 -16.20 1.41
N CYS A 106 4.72 -16.65 2.23
CA CYS A 106 4.43 -18.07 2.41
C CYS A 106 2.96 -18.30 2.75
N ARG A 107 2.55 -19.56 2.65
CA ARG A 107 1.17 -19.96 2.97
C ARG A 107 0.93 -20.09 4.47
N THR A 108 1.95 -20.52 5.21
CA THR A 108 1.82 -20.83 6.63
C THR A 108 2.88 -20.11 7.47
N PRO A 109 2.53 -19.65 8.68
CA PRO A 109 3.53 -19.08 9.59
C PRO A 109 4.64 -20.06 9.97
N GLN A 110 4.36 -21.37 9.94
CA GLN A 110 5.32 -22.43 10.23
C GLN A 110 6.48 -22.42 9.24
N ASP A 111 6.21 -22.19 7.95
CA ASP A 111 7.25 -22.12 6.91
C ASP A 111 8.17 -20.90 7.15
N ALA A 112 7.59 -19.74 7.46
CA ALA A 112 8.35 -18.53 7.81
C ALA A 112 9.19 -18.75 9.06
N ALA A 113 8.63 -19.37 10.11
CA ALA A 113 9.36 -19.68 11.34
C ALA A 113 10.53 -20.65 11.10
N ALA A 114 10.34 -21.65 10.23
CA ALA A 114 11.37 -22.62 9.87
C ALA A 114 12.54 -21.99 9.11
N VAL A 115 12.24 -21.08 8.17
CA VAL A 115 13.28 -20.29 7.48
C VAL A 115 13.99 -19.36 8.46
N ARG A 116 13.22 -18.60 9.27
CA ARG A 116 13.74 -17.66 10.28
C ARG A 116 14.72 -18.32 11.24
N ALA A 117 14.46 -19.55 11.68
CA ALA A 117 15.34 -20.29 12.58
C ALA A 117 16.72 -20.65 11.97
N ARG A 118 16.88 -20.52 10.65
CA ARG A 118 18.05 -20.99 9.89
C ARG A 118 18.80 -19.87 9.17
N VAL A 119 18.33 -18.62 9.26
CA VAL A 119 18.96 -17.46 8.64
C VAL A 119 19.38 -16.44 9.69
N GLY A 120 20.48 -15.74 9.44
CA GLY A 120 21.00 -14.70 10.34
C GLY A 120 20.50 -13.29 10.02
N VAL A 121 19.83 -13.11 8.89
CA VAL A 121 19.21 -11.83 8.49
C VAL A 121 17.83 -11.71 9.15
N PRO A 122 17.42 -10.51 9.62
CA PRO A 122 16.05 -10.27 10.06
C PRO A 122 15.03 -10.71 9.00
N VAL A 123 13.96 -11.35 9.47
CA VAL A 123 12.84 -11.79 8.65
C VAL A 123 11.65 -10.85 8.85
N ALA A 124 11.11 -10.33 7.75
CA ALA A 124 9.84 -9.61 7.72
C ALA A 124 8.71 -10.52 7.21
N ALA A 125 7.50 -10.31 7.71
CA ALA A 125 6.31 -10.94 7.18
C ALA A 125 5.11 -9.98 7.23
N ASP A 126 4.13 -10.22 6.35
CA ASP A 126 2.87 -9.46 6.33
C ASP A 126 2.14 -9.57 7.67
N ALA A 127 1.55 -8.45 8.10
CA ALA A 127 0.76 -8.37 9.33
C ALA A 127 -0.41 -9.38 9.38
N ALA A 128 -0.92 -9.83 8.24
CA ALA A 128 -1.92 -10.90 8.16
C ALA A 128 -1.35 -12.26 8.57
N LEU A 129 -0.13 -12.61 8.13
CA LEU A 129 0.55 -13.85 8.53
C LEU A 129 0.85 -13.83 10.03
N LEU A 130 1.38 -12.70 10.53
CA LEU A 130 1.72 -12.51 11.93
C LEU A 130 0.51 -12.49 12.87
N ALA A 131 -0.70 -12.29 12.33
CA ALA A 131 -1.92 -12.41 13.12
C ALA A 131 -2.19 -13.86 13.54
N ALA A 132 -1.70 -14.85 12.79
CA ALA A 132 -1.82 -16.27 13.11
C ALA A 132 -0.70 -16.75 14.04
N ASP A 133 0.54 -16.31 13.80
CA ASP A 133 1.66 -16.53 14.71
C ASP A 133 2.65 -15.37 14.64
N ARG A 134 2.75 -14.60 15.72
CA ARG A 134 3.64 -13.45 15.83
C ARG A 134 5.12 -13.85 15.84
N ALA A 135 5.46 -15.08 16.22
CA ALA A 135 6.84 -15.52 16.40
C ALA A 135 7.53 -15.92 15.08
N CYS A 136 6.80 -15.94 13.96
CA CYS A 136 7.34 -16.37 12.67
C CYS A 136 8.22 -15.31 11.97
N ALA A 137 8.23 -14.06 12.43
CA ALA A 137 9.06 -12.98 11.89
C ALA A 137 9.62 -12.07 12.99
N ASP A 138 10.65 -11.30 12.64
CA ASP A 138 11.26 -10.28 13.48
C ASP A 138 10.65 -8.89 13.24
N VAL A 139 10.12 -8.66 12.03
CA VAL A 139 9.60 -7.38 11.56
C VAL A 139 8.21 -7.57 10.95
N VAL A 140 7.29 -6.65 11.23
CA VAL A 140 5.99 -6.61 10.58
C VAL A 140 6.04 -5.74 9.33
N VAL A 141 5.53 -6.29 8.22
CA VAL A 141 5.24 -5.53 7.00
C VAL A 141 3.81 -5.01 7.07
N LEU A 142 3.65 -3.69 6.95
CA LEU A 142 2.36 -3.01 6.98
C LEU A 142 2.04 -2.43 5.60
N ARG A 143 0.81 -2.68 5.13
CA ARG A 143 0.29 -2.19 3.84
C ARG A 143 -1.07 -1.54 4.08
N CYS A 144 -1.24 -0.27 3.71
CA CYS A 144 -2.44 0.49 4.12
C CYS A 144 -3.73 -0.08 3.51
N GLY A 145 -3.72 -0.38 2.21
CA GLY A 145 -4.87 -0.95 1.49
C GLY A 145 -5.40 -2.24 2.10
N PRO A 146 -4.61 -3.33 2.15
CA PRO A 146 -5.03 -4.61 2.73
C PRO A 146 -5.39 -4.56 4.22
N LEU A 147 -4.87 -3.58 4.98
CA LEU A 147 -5.21 -3.42 6.41
C LEU A 147 -6.45 -2.56 6.65
N GLY A 148 -6.99 -1.93 5.61
CA GLY A 148 -8.17 -1.09 5.68
C GLY A 148 -7.91 0.29 6.28
N GLY A 149 -6.78 0.90 5.92
CA GLY A 149 -6.46 2.27 6.26
C GLY A 149 -5.42 2.43 7.35
N VAL A 150 -4.96 3.66 7.50
CA VAL A 150 -3.89 4.10 8.42
C VAL A 150 -4.24 3.74 9.85
N ARG A 151 -5.43 4.08 10.35
CA ARG A 151 -5.81 3.77 11.74
C ARG A 151 -5.86 2.29 12.04
N ARG A 152 -6.37 1.47 11.11
CA ARG A 152 -6.43 0.00 11.29
C ARG A 152 -5.03 -0.59 11.27
N ALA A 153 -4.17 -0.12 10.37
CA ALA A 153 -2.77 -0.53 10.30
C ALA A 153 -1.99 -0.17 11.57
N LEU A 154 -2.16 1.05 12.11
CA LEU A 154 -1.52 1.45 13.37
C LEU A 154 -1.97 0.58 14.55
N ARG A 155 -3.27 0.28 14.68
CA ARG A 155 -3.77 -0.64 15.71
C ARG A 155 -3.19 -2.05 15.55
N ARG A 156 -2.97 -2.50 14.32
CA ARG A 156 -2.33 -3.79 14.05
C ARG A 156 -0.85 -3.78 14.45
N ALA A 157 -0.12 -2.71 14.12
CA ALA A 157 1.27 -2.52 14.50
C ALA A 157 1.44 -2.52 16.03
N GLU A 158 0.62 -1.77 16.75
CA GLU A 158 0.61 -1.71 18.22
C GLU A 158 0.38 -3.09 18.84
N ARG A 159 -0.62 -3.84 18.34
CA ARG A 159 -0.92 -5.20 18.84
C ARG A 159 0.18 -6.21 18.59
N LEU A 160 0.89 -6.09 17.46
CA LEU A 160 1.99 -6.99 17.12
C LEU A 160 3.27 -6.65 17.90
N ALA A 161 3.45 -5.39 18.29
CA ALA A 161 4.61 -4.92 19.07
C ALA A 161 5.95 -5.42 18.50
N LEU A 162 6.07 -5.37 17.17
CA LEU A 162 7.28 -5.66 16.41
C LEU A 162 7.76 -4.38 15.72
N PRO A 163 9.07 -4.25 15.44
CA PRO A 163 9.55 -3.26 14.48
C PRO A 163 8.76 -3.35 13.18
N ALA A 164 8.43 -2.21 12.59
CA ALA A 164 7.58 -2.14 11.41
C ALA A 164 8.34 -1.59 10.19
N VAL A 165 8.00 -2.15 9.03
CA VAL A 165 8.30 -1.56 7.72
C VAL A 165 6.98 -1.31 6.99
N VAL A 166 6.90 -0.20 6.24
CA VAL A 166 5.73 0.14 5.44
C VAL A 166 6.02 -0.13 3.97
N ASP A 167 5.18 -1.00 3.40
CA ASP A 167 5.23 -1.40 2.02
C ASP A 167 4.18 -0.65 1.23
N PHE A 168 4.61 -0.06 0.12
CA PHE A 168 3.72 0.71 -0.73
C PHE A 168 3.02 -0.21 -1.72
N THR A 169 1.73 0.06 -1.94
CA THR A 169 0.82 -0.91 -2.56
C THR A 169 0.62 -0.73 -4.06
N GLY A 170 1.47 0.08 -4.71
CA GLY A 170 1.47 0.26 -6.16
C GLY A 170 0.33 1.14 -6.67
N THR A 171 0.02 2.23 -5.96
CA THR A 171 -1.09 3.17 -6.26
C THR A 171 -0.58 4.45 -6.94
N THR A 172 -1.49 5.35 -7.32
CA THR A 172 -1.11 6.72 -7.72
C THR A 172 -0.66 7.54 -6.52
N SER A 173 -0.24 8.79 -6.71
CA SER A 173 0.10 9.67 -5.57
C SER A 173 -1.06 9.89 -4.60
N ILE A 174 -2.32 9.69 -5.02
CA ILE A 174 -3.49 9.80 -4.15
C ILE A 174 -3.50 8.63 -3.15
N GLY A 175 -3.41 7.38 -3.61
CA GLY A 175 -3.34 6.21 -2.75
C GLY A 175 -2.03 6.11 -1.97
N LEU A 176 -0.89 6.43 -2.60
CA LEU A 176 0.43 6.38 -1.98
C LEU A 176 0.53 7.34 -0.78
N ALA A 177 -0.21 8.45 -0.81
CA ALA A 177 -0.25 9.38 0.32
C ALA A 177 -0.78 8.70 1.60
N ALA A 178 -1.66 7.69 1.50
CA ALA A 178 -2.12 6.93 2.66
C ALA A 178 -1.03 6.00 3.23
N ASP A 179 -0.24 5.37 2.36
CA ASP A 179 0.92 4.57 2.79
C ASP A 179 2.00 5.47 3.44
N VAL A 180 2.24 6.66 2.89
CA VAL A 180 3.15 7.67 3.48
C VAL A 180 2.63 8.16 4.82
N ALA A 181 1.33 8.42 4.95
CA ALA A 181 0.71 8.84 6.20
C ALA A 181 0.82 7.77 7.29
N LEU A 182 0.65 6.49 6.93
CA LEU A 182 0.90 5.36 7.83
C LEU A 182 2.35 5.36 8.34
N ALA A 183 3.33 5.45 7.44
CA ALA A 183 4.73 5.51 7.82
C ALA A 183 5.06 6.74 8.70
N ALA A 184 4.44 7.88 8.42
CA ALA A 184 4.62 9.11 9.18
C ALA A 184 3.99 9.04 10.58
N ALA A 185 2.92 8.27 10.75
CA ALA A 185 2.19 8.11 12.01
C ALA A 185 2.72 6.96 12.91
N LEU A 186 3.68 6.15 12.45
CA LEU A 186 4.36 5.19 13.32
C LEU A 186 5.32 5.90 14.30
N PRO A 187 5.38 5.50 15.59
CA PRO A 187 6.32 6.11 16.54
C PRO A 187 7.79 5.96 16.11
N GLU A 188 8.14 4.77 15.64
CA GLU A 188 9.45 4.42 15.13
C GLU A 188 9.36 3.96 13.67
N LEU A 189 10.37 4.28 12.87
CA LEU A 189 10.44 3.89 11.47
C LEU A 189 11.89 3.47 11.14
N PRO A 190 12.32 2.28 11.60
CA PRO A 190 13.72 1.85 11.50
C PRO A 190 14.13 1.51 10.06
N TYR A 191 13.17 1.20 9.18
CA TYR A 191 13.41 0.81 7.80
C TYR A 191 12.88 1.84 6.81
N ALA A 192 13.56 1.99 5.67
CA ALA A 192 13.04 2.76 4.55
C ALA A 192 11.76 2.10 3.97
N CYS A 193 10.77 2.94 3.66
CA CYS A 193 9.50 2.51 3.09
C CYS A 193 9.61 2.28 1.58
N GLY A 194 8.61 1.64 0.99
CA GLY A 194 8.54 1.50 -0.48
C GLY A 194 8.29 0.08 -0.96
N PRO A 195 8.57 -0.20 -2.24
CA PRO A 195 9.14 0.72 -3.24
C PRO A 195 8.14 1.81 -3.68
N VAL A 196 8.64 3.00 -4.02
CA VAL A 196 7.80 4.00 -4.70
C VAL A 196 7.58 3.56 -6.14
N PRO A 197 6.34 3.62 -6.66
CA PRO A 197 6.09 3.16 -8.02
C PRO A 197 6.84 4.02 -9.06
N PRO A 198 7.69 3.43 -9.91
CA PRO A 198 8.55 4.19 -10.82
C PRO A 198 7.76 4.95 -11.89
N TRP A 199 6.57 4.46 -12.25
CA TRP A 199 5.71 5.11 -13.23
C TRP A 199 5.19 6.49 -12.78
N LEU A 200 5.23 6.83 -11.49
CA LEU A 200 4.74 8.14 -11.01
C LEU A 200 5.50 9.33 -11.60
N HIS A 201 6.75 9.11 -12.06
CA HIS A 201 7.51 10.15 -12.76
C HIS A 201 6.80 10.63 -14.04
N ASP A 202 6.19 9.72 -14.79
CA ASP A 202 5.63 9.99 -16.12
C ASP A 202 4.10 9.86 -16.18
N ALA A 203 3.53 9.04 -15.31
CA ALA A 203 2.14 8.62 -15.32
C ALA A 203 1.55 8.68 -13.90
N ASP A 204 0.93 9.82 -13.60
CA ASP A 204 0.26 10.10 -12.35
C ASP A 204 -0.91 11.06 -12.59
N ILE A 205 -1.90 11.02 -11.69
CA ILE A 205 -3.17 11.75 -11.81
C ILE A 205 -3.08 13.16 -11.21
N VAL A 206 -2.13 13.39 -10.30
CA VAL A 206 -1.93 14.70 -9.67
C VAL A 206 -0.91 15.54 -10.44
N SER A 207 -0.91 16.86 -10.22
CA SER A 207 0.06 17.76 -10.84
C SER A 207 1.50 17.34 -10.53
N ALA A 208 2.47 17.66 -11.41
CA ALA A 208 3.87 17.27 -11.22
C ALA A 208 4.46 17.73 -9.87
N ALA A 209 4.10 18.92 -9.39
CA ALA A 209 4.56 19.46 -8.10
C ALA A 209 3.95 18.75 -6.87
N ARG A 210 2.92 17.93 -7.08
CA ARG A 210 2.20 17.18 -6.05
C ARG A 210 2.38 15.67 -6.17
N SER A 211 3.08 15.21 -7.20
CA SER A 211 3.41 13.80 -7.38
C SER A 211 4.39 13.36 -6.29
N LEU A 212 4.15 12.20 -5.70
CA LEU A 212 4.96 11.60 -4.65
C LEU A 212 6.13 10.83 -5.26
N VAL A 213 7.01 11.61 -5.90
CA VAL A 213 8.30 11.16 -6.41
C VAL A 213 9.38 11.43 -5.35
N PRO A 214 10.29 10.48 -5.06
CA PRO A 214 11.33 10.67 -4.05
C PRO A 214 12.24 11.86 -4.37
N ALA A 215 12.59 12.62 -3.33
CA ALA A 215 13.64 13.63 -3.38
C ALA A 215 14.57 13.41 -2.19
N ASP A 216 15.87 13.27 -2.46
CA ASP A 216 16.92 12.97 -1.47
C ASP A 216 16.62 11.71 -0.61
N GLY A 217 15.95 10.70 -1.17
CA GLY A 217 15.56 9.49 -0.45
C GLY A 217 14.35 9.66 0.48
N PHE A 218 13.54 10.71 0.31
CA PHE A 218 12.35 10.95 1.14
C PHE A 218 11.09 11.24 0.32
N LEU A 219 9.94 10.95 0.94
CA LEU A 219 8.63 11.47 0.53
C LEU A 219 8.03 12.40 1.61
N PRO A 220 7.32 13.48 1.22
CA PRO A 220 6.67 14.37 2.17
C PRO A 220 5.39 13.75 2.75
N ALA A 221 5.22 13.85 4.07
CA ALA A 221 3.99 13.44 4.75
C ALA A 221 3.00 14.61 4.79
N ALA A 222 2.20 14.74 3.73
CA ALA A 222 1.12 15.71 3.69
C ALA A 222 -0.07 15.26 4.58
N PRO A 223 -0.83 16.21 5.19
CA PRO A 223 -1.97 15.86 6.04
C PRO A 223 -3.16 15.27 5.28
N MET A 224 -3.18 15.42 3.95
CA MET A 224 -4.21 14.89 3.06
C MET A 224 -3.64 14.62 1.65
N PRO A 225 -4.25 13.73 0.87
CA PRO A 225 -3.90 13.53 -0.54
C PRO A 225 -4.07 14.80 -1.36
N ALA A 226 -3.29 14.92 -2.44
CA ALA A 226 -3.53 15.97 -3.43
C ALA A 226 -4.81 15.66 -4.21
N ALA A 227 -5.54 16.71 -4.61
CA ALA A 227 -6.63 16.56 -5.56
C ALA A 227 -6.09 16.13 -6.94
N PRO A 228 -6.86 15.35 -7.72
CA PRO A 228 -6.51 15.02 -9.09
C PRO A 228 -6.38 16.29 -9.93
N ASP A 229 -5.36 16.33 -10.79
CA ASP A 229 -5.21 17.39 -11.78
C ASP A 229 -6.16 17.09 -12.95
N PRO A 230 -7.03 18.04 -13.36
CA PRO A 230 -8.05 17.76 -14.37
C PRO A 230 -7.49 17.30 -15.73
N GLU A 231 -6.37 17.88 -16.18
CA GLU A 231 -5.77 17.54 -17.47
C GLU A 231 -5.12 16.15 -17.44
N ARG A 232 -4.43 15.83 -16.34
CA ARG A 232 -3.83 14.51 -16.14
C ARG A 232 -4.88 13.43 -15.91
N LEU A 233 -5.93 13.72 -15.13
CA LEU A 233 -7.04 12.80 -14.96
C LEU A 233 -7.69 12.49 -16.32
N ALA A 234 -7.99 13.50 -17.14
CA ALA A 234 -8.57 13.30 -18.47
C ALA A 234 -7.69 12.40 -19.38
N ARG A 235 -6.37 12.43 -19.22
CA ARG A 235 -5.44 11.57 -19.97
C ARG A 235 -5.53 10.09 -19.58
N PHE A 236 -5.76 9.80 -18.30
CA PHE A 236 -5.78 8.42 -17.77
C PHE A 236 -7.19 7.92 -17.45
N GLN A 237 -8.20 8.75 -17.65
CA GLN A 237 -9.59 8.39 -17.38
C GLN A 237 -10.05 7.30 -18.34
N VAL A 238 -10.62 6.24 -17.77
CA VAL A 238 -11.28 5.20 -18.53
C VAL A 238 -12.64 5.71 -18.98
N THR A 239 -12.85 5.70 -20.30
CA THR A 239 -14.16 6.00 -20.92
C THR A 239 -14.83 4.75 -21.49
N ASP A 240 -14.14 3.61 -21.48
CA ASP A 240 -14.70 2.33 -21.90
C ASP A 240 -15.82 1.89 -20.91
N PRO A 241 -17.07 1.68 -21.39
CA PRO A 241 -18.18 1.33 -20.51
C PRO A 241 -18.00 0.00 -19.78
N GLU A 242 -17.38 -0.99 -20.41
CA GLU A 242 -17.21 -2.32 -19.82
C GLU A 242 -16.24 -2.27 -18.63
N THR A 243 -15.09 -1.65 -18.83
CA THR A 243 -14.08 -1.44 -17.79
C THR A 243 -14.63 -0.59 -16.64
N THR A 244 -15.33 0.49 -16.98
CA THR A 244 -15.99 1.36 -15.98
C THR A 244 -17.01 0.58 -15.14
N ALA A 245 -17.86 -0.21 -15.79
CA ALA A 245 -18.85 -1.03 -15.10
C ALA A 245 -18.21 -2.12 -14.22
N ARG A 246 -17.10 -2.72 -14.68
CA ARG A 246 -16.33 -3.70 -13.88
C ARG A 246 -15.77 -3.07 -12.61
N CYS A 247 -15.08 -1.93 -12.72
CA CYS A 247 -14.48 -1.24 -11.58
C CYS A 247 -15.55 -0.76 -10.58
N ARG A 248 -16.61 -0.12 -11.06
CA ARG A 248 -17.74 0.33 -10.21
C ARG A 248 -18.51 -0.84 -9.61
N GLY A 249 -18.67 -1.93 -10.35
CA GLY A 249 -19.29 -3.15 -9.85
C GLY A 249 -18.52 -3.74 -8.66
N LEU A 250 -17.19 -3.79 -8.73
CA LEU A 250 -16.35 -4.21 -7.60
C LEU A 250 -16.47 -3.23 -6.42
N LEU A 251 -16.43 -1.92 -6.69
CA LEU A 251 -16.61 -0.88 -5.67
C LEU A 251 -17.94 -1.05 -4.91
N HIS A 252 -19.04 -1.30 -5.62
CA HIS A 252 -20.37 -1.52 -5.03
C HIS A 252 -20.45 -2.81 -4.23
N ARG A 253 -19.86 -3.92 -4.72
CA ARG A 253 -19.81 -5.17 -3.93
C ARG A 253 -18.99 -5.02 -2.66
N ALA A 254 -17.86 -4.31 -2.73
CA ALA A 254 -17.04 -3.98 -1.56
C ALA A 254 -17.82 -3.09 -0.57
N ALA A 255 -18.54 -2.08 -1.07
CA ALA A 255 -19.35 -1.18 -0.26
C ALA A 255 -20.49 -1.90 0.48
N ALA A 256 -21.07 -2.93 -0.12
CA ALA A 256 -22.13 -3.73 0.52
C ALA A 256 -21.67 -4.53 1.74
N LEU A 257 -20.35 -4.61 2.00
CA LEU A 257 -19.76 -5.30 3.14
C LEU A 257 -19.32 -4.37 4.29
N LEU A 258 -19.50 -3.05 4.15
CA LEU A 258 -19.14 -2.03 5.15
C LEU A 258 -20.35 -1.55 5.96
#